data_AF-A0A915KPU6-F1
#
_entry.id   AF-A0A915KPU6-F1
#
_cell.length_a   1.000
_cell.length_b   1.000
_cell.length_c   1.000
_cell.angle_alpha   90.00
_cell.angle_beta   90.00
_cell.angle_gamma   90.00
#
_symmetry.space_group_name_H-M   'P 1'
#
loop_
_entity.id
_entity.type
_entity.pdbx_description
1 polymer ?
#
loop_
_entity_poly.entity_id
_entity_poly.type
_entity_poly.pdbx_seq_one_letter_code
_entity_poly.pdbx_strand_id
1 'polypeptide(L)'
;MSVKSAQTDRLSAGRQIPCTDEIRKYIDTSGEEGYDFTVAHIAYPWCCLDAENLPEKLPPISRPDLILRSSDWSRLIVAKISPWIDVDSKNKKLRLFSQQALQEELSYYSYLCVPAILLELKRPKHPNLAKMINDFLESTSGPVVWAVVPTTIENSHGLPNGMSSGSGDSDVNSHLDESCSSSNFDSESEAETDTWYWFQRFRTACDNKLRLGAVLKLTSDLPENPEKLKRWMGEPLKAFTVDTSIFLTNDKRFPVLTKGHQAYIKQLFTLKIQALVTGRALHVRPKVTRSSDDDSDSTNTTSSKHCLYFSYLHHLFKSVHLRAILQNKPSLDTVSEWALGYEDFLQIPLQPLGDNLESQIYETFERDPVKYVEYKNAVADAILYKKSLQTDDHQGSNFVP
;
A
#
# COMPACT_ATOMS: atom_id res chain seq x y z
N MET A 1 30.15 -10.09 8.47
CA MET A 1 29.07 -10.94 9.02
C MET A 1 27.77 -10.52 8.37
N SER A 2 27.37 -11.21 7.30
CA SER A 2 26.12 -10.92 6.60
C SER A 2 25.05 -11.84 7.19
N VAL A 3 24.21 -11.28 8.06
CA VAL A 3 22.91 -11.89 8.35
C VAL A 3 22.10 -11.68 7.07
N LYS A 4 22.18 -12.65 6.15
CA LYS A 4 21.26 -12.72 5.02
C LYS A 4 19.86 -12.76 5.62
N SER A 5 19.14 -11.64 5.55
CA SER A 5 17.76 -11.53 5.96
C SER A 5 16.93 -12.43 5.05
N ALA A 6 16.69 -13.68 5.47
CA ALA A 6 15.85 -14.66 4.80
C ALA A 6 14.34 -14.28 4.80
N GLN A 7 14.03 -12.98 4.84
CA GLN A 7 12.71 -12.45 5.19
C GLN A 7 11.97 -11.81 4.00
N THR A 8 12.54 -11.86 2.79
CA THR A 8 11.98 -11.19 1.59
C THR A 8 11.07 -12.08 0.72
N ASP A 9 10.95 -13.38 1.01
CA ASP A 9 10.21 -14.33 0.15
C ASP A 9 8.78 -14.64 0.61
N ARG A 10 8.30 -13.98 1.67
CA ARG A 10 6.96 -14.23 2.22
C ARG A 10 6.12 -12.95 2.21
N LEU A 11 4.89 -13.09 1.75
CA LEU A 11 3.89 -12.02 1.83
C LEU A 11 3.64 -11.65 3.30
N SER A 12 3.88 -10.38 3.65
CA SER A 12 3.45 -9.85 4.94
C SER A 12 1.99 -9.43 4.86
N ALA A 13 1.13 -10.08 5.65
CA ALA A 13 -0.31 -9.83 5.60
C ALA A 13 -0.94 -9.61 6.98
N GLY A 14 -1.86 -8.66 7.06
CA GLY A 14 -2.66 -8.37 8.24
C GLY A 14 -4.15 -8.64 8.02
N ARG A 15 -4.85 -8.98 9.10
CA ARG A 15 -6.31 -9.18 9.10
C ARG A 15 -7.00 -8.11 9.94
N GLN A 16 -7.99 -7.41 9.37
CA GLN A 16 -8.85 -6.55 10.17
C GLN A 16 -9.87 -7.41 10.94
N ILE A 17 -9.87 -7.25 12.27
CA ILE A 17 -10.76 -7.99 13.16
C ILE A 17 -12.03 -7.16 13.43
N PRO A 18 -13.17 -7.81 13.70
CA PRO A 18 -14.35 -7.09 14.18
C PRO A 18 -14.08 -6.47 15.56
N CYS A 19 -14.83 -5.43 15.91
CA CYS A 19 -14.77 -4.93 17.28
C CYS A 19 -15.36 -5.99 18.23
N THR A 20 -14.51 -6.58 19.06
CA THR A 20 -14.84 -7.72 19.93
C THR A 20 -14.00 -7.73 21.20
N ASP A 21 -14.56 -8.13 22.34
CA ASP A 21 -13.80 -8.18 23.59
C ASP A 21 -12.72 -9.28 23.58
N GLU A 22 -12.92 -10.33 22.77
CA GLU A 22 -12.00 -11.47 22.64
C GLU A 22 -10.83 -11.20 21.67
N ILE A 23 -10.15 -10.06 21.78
CA ILE A 23 -9.06 -9.67 20.86
C ILE A 23 -7.97 -10.74 20.73
N ARG A 24 -7.60 -11.38 21.85
CA ARG A 24 -6.57 -12.43 21.89
C ARG A 24 -6.92 -13.64 21.03
N LYS A 25 -8.15 -14.12 21.13
CA LYS A 25 -8.65 -15.24 20.33
C LYS A 25 -8.57 -14.93 18.84
N TYR A 26 -8.87 -13.70 18.44
CA TYR A 26 -8.74 -13.29 17.04
C TYR A 26 -7.29 -13.16 16.58
N ILE A 27 -6.36 -12.74 17.44
CA ILE A 27 -4.93 -12.76 17.13
C ILE A 27 -4.47 -14.20 16.88
N ASP A 28 -4.79 -15.11 17.81
CA ASP A 28 -4.40 -16.52 17.72
C ASP A 28 -5.01 -17.18 16.45
N THR A 29 -6.31 -16.96 16.21
CA THR A 29 -6.99 -17.46 15.00
C THR A 29 -6.38 -16.86 13.72
N SER A 30 -6.00 -15.58 13.73
CA SER A 30 -5.40 -14.94 12.56
C SER A 30 -4.00 -15.51 12.28
N GLY A 31 -3.23 -15.81 13.33
CA GLY A 31 -1.94 -16.49 13.21
C GLY A 31 -2.08 -17.90 12.63
N GLU A 32 -3.07 -18.68 13.09
CA GLU A 32 -3.38 -20.01 12.53
C GLU A 32 -3.82 -19.95 11.05
N GLU A 33 -4.45 -18.84 10.64
CA GLU A 33 -4.86 -18.59 9.26
C GLU A 33 -3.72 -18.13 8.34
N GLY A 34 -2.55 -17.83 8.90
CA GLY A 34 -1.34 -17.40 8.18
C GLY A 34 -1.10 -15.89 8.16
N TYR A 35 -1.92 -15.08 8.83
CA TYR A 35 -1.70 -13.64 8.96
C TYR A 35 -0.61 -13.34 10.01
N ASP A 36 0.18 -12.28 9.76
CA ASP A 36 1.29 -11.89 10.62
C ASP A 36 0.88 -10.92 11.73
N PHE A 37 -0.15 -10.12 11.48
CA PHE A 37 -0.66 -9.13 12.42
C PHE A 37 -2.15 -8.88 12.22
N THR A 38 -2.76 -8.13 13.13
CA THR A 38 -4.18 -7.80 13.11
C THR A 38 -4.39 -6.30 13.20
N VAL A 39 -5.43 -5.81 12.51
CA VAL A 39 -5.88 -4.41 12.61
C VAL A 39 -7.11 -4.39 13.50
N ALA A 40 -7.04 -3.65 14.61
CA ALA A 40 -8.06 -3.67 15.65
C ALA A 40 -8.47 -2.28 16.12
N HIS A 41 -9.75 -2.13 16.45
CA HIS A 41 -10.23 -0.99 17.22
C HIS A 41 -9.88 -1.19 18.70
N ILE A 42 -8.99 -0.34 19.22
CA ILE A 42 -8.57 -0.38 20.62
C ILE A 42 -9.59 0.36 21.49
N ALA A 43 -9.98 1.56 21.08
CA ALA A 43 -11.18 2.21 21.60
C ALA A 43 -12.43 1.57 20.97
N TYR A 44 -13.49 1.36 21.75
CA TYR A 44 -14.73 0.82 21.20
C TYR A 44 -15.38 1.87 20.27
N PRO A 45 -15.68 1.52 19.01
CA PRO A 45 -16.40 2.41 18.11
C PRO A 45 -17.80 2.72 18.66
N TRP A 46 -18.02 3.94 19.12
CA TRP A 46 -19.34 4.44 19.50
C TRP A 46 -20.15 4.81 18.24
N CYS A 47 -20.32 3.85 17.32
CA CYS A 47 -20.96 4.03 16.02
C CYS A 47 -22.43 4.49 16.08
N CYS A 48 -22.97 4.70 17.28
CA CYS A 48 -24.34 5.12 17.57
C CYS A 48 -24.45 6.53 18.18
N LEU A 49 -23.36 7.29 18.27
CA LEU A 49 -23.43 8.67 18.76
C LEU A 49 -23.98 9.59 17.65
N ASP A 50 -25.28 9.85 17.70
CA ASP A 50 -25.84 10.98 16.97
C ASP A 50 -25.16 12.27 17.43
N ALA A 51 -24.83 13.15 16.48
CA ALA A 51 -24.15 14.42 16.77
C ALA A 51 -24.95 15.32 17.75
N GLU A 52 -26.23 15.01 17.95
CA GLU A 52 -27.14 15.68 18.87
C GLU A 52 -27.08 15.12 20.31
N ASN A 53 -26.70 13.85 20.47
CA ASN A 53 -26.66 13.12 21.75
C ASN A 53 -25.23 12.75 22.18
N LEU A 54 -24.30 13.70 22.05
CA LEU A 54 -22.93 13.52 22.54
C LEU A 54 -22.91 13.59 24.08
N PRO A 55 -22.18 12.70 24.77
CA PRO A 55 -22.04 12.76 26.21
C PRO A 55 -21.24 14.00 26.63
N GLU A 56 -21.48 14.50 27.85
CA GLU A 56 -20.78 15.68 28.38
C GLU A 56 -19.27 15.47 28.53
N LYS A 57 -18.83 14.21 28.72
CA LYS A 57 -17.42 13.82 28.86
C LYS A 57 -17.14 12.62 27.98
N LEU A 58 -15.90 12.55 27.50
CA LEU A 58 -15.43 11.35 26.81
C LEU A 58 -15.43 10.16 27.75
N PRO A 59 -15.97 9.01 27.31
CA PRO A 59 -15.84 7.78 28.06
C PRO A 59 -14.37 7.32 28.04
N PRO A 60 -13.93 6.59 29.08
CA PRO A 60 -12.58 6.04 29.09
C PRO A 60 -12.38 5.07 27.92
N ILE A 61 -11.14 5.00 27.43
CA ILE A 61 -10.77 4.04 26.39
C ILE A 61 -11.05 2.63 26.90
N SER A 62 -11.80 1.87 26.10
CA SER A 62 -12.50 0.67 26.57
C SER A 62 -11.58 -0.50 26.89
N ARG A 63 -10.40 -0.60 26.27
CA ARG A 63 -9.49 -1.74 26.42
C ARG A 63 -8.29 -1.42 27.29
N PRO A 64 -8.13 -2.07 28.45
CA PRO A 64 -6.89 -1.97 29.22
C PRO A 64 -5.72 -2.64 28.48
N ASP A 65 -4.53 -2.10 28.71
CA ASP A 65 -3.25 -2.61 28.21
C ASP A 65 -2.97 -4.05 28.65
N LEU A 66 -3.39 -4.43 29.87
CA LEU A 66 -3.18 -5.75 30.48
C LEU A 66 -3.80 -6.93 29.70
N ILE A 67 -4.66 -6.70 28.72
CA ILE A 67 -5.28 -7.77 27.91
C ILE A 67 -4.22 -8.52 27.09
N LEU A 68 -3.18 -7.81 26.64
CA LEU A 68 -2.08 -8.37 25.85
C LEU A 68 -0.73 -8.02 26.48
N ARG A 69 0.31 -8.78 26.12
CA ARG A 69 1.68 -8.42 26.51
C ARG A 69 2.14 -7.22 25.70
N SER A 70 3.06 -6.42 26.24
CA SER A 70 3.66 -5.29 25.50
C SER A 70 4.32 -5.70 24.18
N SER A 71 4.86 -6.93 24.10
CA SER A 71 5.38 -7.51 22.86
C SER A 71 4.31 -7.74 21.79
N ASP A 72 3.10 -8.07 22.22
CA ASP A 72 2.00 -8.40 21.33
C ASP A 72 1.39 -7.10 20.78
N TRP A 73 1.25 -6.07 21.63
CA TRP A 73 0.87 -4.72 21.19
C TRP A 73 1.84 -4.15 20.15
N SER A 74 3.14 -4.26 20.41
CA SER A 74 4.19 -3.69 19.54
C SER A 74 4.46 -4.47 18.25
N ARG A 75 4.00 -5.72 18.12
CA ARG A 75 4.29 -6.57 16.95
C ARG A 75 3.06 -7.02 16.18
N LEU A 76 1.96 -7.30 16.87
CA LEU A 76 0.81 -8.02 16.30
C LEU A 76 -0.42 -7.13 16.08
N ILE A 77 -0.41 -5.89 16.58
CA ILE A 77 -1.58 -4.99 16.54
C ILE A 77 -1.26 -3.73 15.77
N VAL A 78 -2.04 -3.45 14.74
CA VAL A 78 -2.17 -2.12 14.13
C VAL A 78 -3.44 -1.49 14.68
N ALA A 79 -3.32 -0.34 15.34
CA ALA A 79 -4.45 0.34 15.95
C ALA A 79 -5.27 1.05 14.87
N LYS A 80 -6.59 0.91 14.88
CA LYS A 80 -7.50 1.62 13.97
C LYS A 80 -8.27 2.70 14.72
N ILE A 81 -8.18 3.93 14.23
CA ILE A 81 -8.91 5.08 14.77
C ILE A 81 -10.42 4.82 14.71
N SER A 82 -11.15 5.23 15.75
CA SER A 82 -12.59 5.04 15.79
C SER A 82 -13.30 5.71 14.59
N PRO A 83 -14.21 4.98 13.91
CA PRO A 83 -14.83 5.44 12.68
C PRO A 83 -15.80 6.62 12.87
N TRP A 84 -16.27 6.91 14.08
CA TRP A 84 -17.15 8.04 14.36
C TRP A 84 -16.39 9.37 14.50
N ILE A 85 -15.07 9.32 14.72
CA ILE A 85 -14.24 10.53 14.90
C ILE A 85 -14.25 11.33 13.60
N ASP A 86 -14.68 12.59 13.71
CA ASP A 86 -14.70 13.55 12.62
C ASP A 86 -14.31 14.95 13.10
N VAL A 87 -12.99 15.20 13.10
CA VAL A 87 -12.38 16.48 13.49
C VAL A 87 -12.56 17.60 12.47
N ASP A 88 -13.13 17.29 11.30
CA ASP A 88 -13.44 18.26 10.24
C ASP A 88 -14.95 18.39 10.02
N SER A 89 -15.76 17.91 10.96
CA SER A 89 -17.21 18.04 10.91
C SER A 89 -17.66 19.51 10.89
N LYS A 90 -18.73 19.79 10.15
CA LYS A 90 -19.39 21.10 10.13
C LYS A 90 -20.00 21.44 11.49
N ASN A 91 -20.49 20.43 12.23
CA ASN A 91 -21.04 20.61 13.57
C ASN A 91 -19.90 20.89 14.58
N LYS A 92 -19.90 22.09 15.17
CA LYS A 92 -18.87 22.54 16.12
C LYS A 92 -18.77 21.62 17.35
N LYS A 93 -19.89 21.12 17.88
CA LYS A 93 -19.87 20.25 19.07
C LYS A 93 -19.18 18.92 18.75
N LEU A 94 -19.61 18.25 17.68
CA LEU A 94 -18.99 17.01 17.21
C LEU A 94 -17.52 17.20 16.86
N ARG A 95 -17.17 18.32 16.22
CA ARG A 95 -15.79 18.64 15.87
C ARG A 95 -14.88 18.73 17.10
N LEU A 96 -15.25 19.53 18.10
CA LEU A 96 -14.45 19.67 19.33
C LEU A 96 -14.37 18.36 20.11
N PHE A 97 -15.48 17.64 20.20
CA PHE A 97 -15.53 16.33 20.86
C PHE A 97 -14.65 15.29 20.15
N SER A 98 -14.68 15.27 18.82
CA SER A 98 -13.81 14.41 18.00
C SER A 98 -12.33 14.78 18.12
N GLN A 99 -12.01 16.08 18.28
CA GLN A 99 -10.62 16.52 18.48
C GLN A 99 -10.07 15.98 19.81
N GLN A 100 -10.85 16.08 20.89
CA GLN A 100 -10.44 15.52 22.17
C GLN A 100 -10.29 13.99 22.09
N ALA A 101 -11.25 13.30 21.46
CA ALA A 101 -11.22 11.84 21.32
C ALA A 101 -10.02 11.36 20.50
N LEU A 102 -9.72 12.05 19.40
CA LEU A 102 -8.57 11.73 18.55
C LEU A 102 -7.26 11.91 19.33
N GLN A 103 -7.13 12.99 20.11
CA GLN A 103 -5.93 13.22 20.92
C GLN A 103 -5.73 12.14 21.99
N GLU A 104 -6.81 11.71 22.65
CA GLU A 104 -6.79 10.62 23.63
C GLU A 104 -6.42 9.28 22.97
N GLU A 105 -7.02 8.93 21.82
CA GLU A 105 -6.67 7.70 21.09
C GLU A 105 -5.21 7.71 20.63
N LEU A 106 -4.72 8.80 20.04
CA LEU A 106 -3.33 8.91 19.57
C LEU A 106 -2.34 8.76 20.73
N SER A 107 -2.62 9.42 21.85
CA SER A 107 -1.78 9.36 23.05
C SER A 107 -1.77 7.94 23.64
N TYR A 108 -2.92 7.27 23.68
CA TYR A 108 -3.02 5.91 24.18
C TYR A 108 -2.36 4.88 23.25
N TYR A 109 -2.49 5.03 21.94
CA TYR A 109 -1.83 4.15 20.98
C TYR A 109 -0.31 4.31 21.04
N SER A 110 0.18 5.53 21.29
CA SER A 110 1.59 5.74 21.59
C SER A 110 2.01 5.09 22.91
N TYR A 111 1.19 5.15 23.97
CA TYR A 111 1.46 4.49 25.24
C TYR A 111 1.56 2.95 25.10
N LEU A 112 0.68 2.35 24.29
CA LEU A 112 0.73 0.92 23.99
C LEU A 112 1.91 0.52 23.09
N CYS A 113 2.65 1.48 22.54
CA CYS A 113 3.75 1.27 21.61
C CYS A 113 3.35 0.44 20.38
N VAL A 114 2.14 0.67 19.84
CA VAL A 114 1.72 -0.01 18.61
C VAL A 114 2.66 0.40 17.45
N PRO A 115 2.92 -0.49 16.48
CA PRO A 115 3.79 -0.19 15.34
C PRO A 115 3.17 0.85 14.39
N ALA A 116 1.86 0.78 14.15
CA ALA A 116 1.16 1.66 13.22
C ALA A 116 -0.26 2.01 13.70
N ILE A 117 -0.71 3.20 13.30
CA ILE A 117 -2.07 3.72 13.51
C ILE A 117 -2.73 3.93 12.16
N LEU A 118 -3.87 3.29 11.94
CA LEU A 118 -4.66 3.37 10.72
C LEU A 118 -5.79 4.40 10.87
N LEU A 119 -5.79 5.41 10.01
CA LEU A 119 -6.82 6.45 9.91
C LEU A 119 -7.43 6.45 8.51
N GLU A 120 -8.71 6.81 8.38
CA GLU A 120 -9.41 6.83 7.09
C GLU A 120 -9.63 8.27 6.61
N LEU A 121 -9.22 8.58 5.38
CA LEU A 121 -9.54 9.84 4.72
C LEU A 121 -10.91 9.72 4.04
N LYS A 122 -11.93 10.34 4.63
CA LYS A 122 -13.33 10.20 4.20
C LYS A 122 -13.77 11.23 3.16
N ARG A 123 -13.03 12.34 3.04
CA ARG A 123 -13.41 13.51 2.23
C ARG A 123 -12.19 14.13 1.51
N PRO A 124 -12.40 15.06 0.56
CA PRO A 124 -11.29 15.70 -0.15
C PRO A 124 -10.39 16.59 0.71
N LYS A 125 -10.90 17.12 1.82
CA LYS A 125 -10.23 18.14 2.64
C LYS A 125 -10.30 17.75 4.12
N HIS A 126 -9.14 17.74 4.79
CA HIS A 126 -9.00 17.41 6.22
C HIS A 126 -7.99 18.32 6.95
N PRO A 127 -8.24 19.64 7.03
CA PRO A 127 -7.27 20.59 7.60
C PRO A 127 -7.03 20.37 9.10
N ASN A 128 -8.07 20.12 9.91
CA ASN A 128 -7.88 19.92 11.35
C ASN A 128 -7.23 18.57 11.63
N LEU A 129 -7.61 17.52 10.90
CA LEU A 129 -6.97 16.22 11.01
C LEU A 129 -5.48 16.31 10.67
N ALA A 130 -5.15 16.98 9.56
CA ALA A 130 -3.75 17.14 9.14
C ALA A 130 -2.94 17.87 10.21
N LYS A 131 -3.48 18.97 10.77
CA LYS A 131 -2.83 19.69 11.87
C LYS A 131 -2.56 18.78 13.07
N MET A 132 -3.59 18.09 13.57
CA MET A 132 -3.45 17.24 14.75
C MET A 132 -2.48 16.06 14.53
N ILE A 133 -2.51 15.46 13.34
CA ILE A 133 -1.58 14.38 12.99
C ILE A 133 -0.16 14.90 12.84
N ASN A 134 0.03 16.09 12.26
CA ASN A 134 1.33 16.73 12.17
C ASN A 134 1.90 17.03 13.57
N ASP A 135 1.09 17.64 14.45
CA ASP A 135 1.48 17.92 15.84
C ASP A 135 1.86 16.63 16.58
N PHE A 136 1.09 15.56 16.42
CA PHE A 136 1.39 14.25 17.02
C PHE A 136 2.68 13.61 16.49
N LEU A 137 2.91 13.69 15.17
CA LEU A 137 4.10 13.13 14.53
C LEU A 137 5.37 13.90 14.90
N GLU A 138 5.25 15.21 15.15
CA GLU A 138 6.34 16.06 15.63
C GLU A 138 6.64 15.80 17.12
N SER A 139 5.61 15.66 17.95
CA SER A 139 5.76 15.56 19.41
C SER A 139 6.25 14.19 19.89
N THR A 140 6.15 13.15 19.06
CA THR A 140 6.28 11.76 19.50
C THR A 140 7.13 10.96 18.51
N SER A 141 8.08 10.16 18.98
CA SER A 141 8.85 9.23 18.13
C SER A 141 8.17 7.86 17.92
N GLY A 142 6.87 7.76 18.20
CA GLY A 142 6.13 6.51 18.32
C GLY A 142 5.62 5.92 16.98
N PRO A 143 4.37 5.43 16.92
CA PRO A 143 3.84 4.68 15.77
C PRO A 143 3.93 5.44 14.44
N VAL A 144 4.03 4.70 13.34
CA VAL A 144 3.77 5.28 12.01
C VAL A 144 2.27 5.49 11.79
N VAL A 145 1.89 6.49 11.02
CA VAL A 145 0.50 6.78 10.68
C VAL A 145 0.21 6.33 9.26
N TRP A 146 -0.83 5.50 9.11
CA TRP A 146 -1.31 4.94 7.86
C TRP A 146 -2.61 5.61 7.47
N ALA A 147 -2.56 6.48 6.46
CA ALA A 147 -3.73 7.14 5.90
C ALA A 147 -4.38 6.28 4.82
N VAL A 148 -5.55 5.73 5.11
CA VAL A 148 -6.32 4.92 4.17
C VAL A 148 -7.05 5.82 3.19
N VAL A 149 -6.87 5.54 1.91
CA VAL A 149 -7.48 6.26 0.79
C VAL A 149 -8.04 5.26 -0.21
N PRO A 150 -9.31 5.40 -0.64
CA PRO A 150 -9.89 4.47 -1.60
C PRO A 150 -9.40 4.72 -3.03
N THR A 151 -9.36 3.68 -3.86
CA THR A 151 -8.99 3.80 -5.29
C THR A 151 -10.01 4.58 -6.11
N THR A 152 -11.29 4.46 -5.77
CA THR A 152 -12.39 5.24 -6.35
C THR A 152 -13.32 5.70 -5.24
N ILE A 153 -14.12 6.73 -5.50
CA ILE A 153 -15.15 7.15 -4.56
C ILE A 153 -16.29 6.13 -4.64
N GLU A 154 -16.48 5.38 -3.56
CA GLU A 154 -17.68 4.54 -3.39
C GLU A 154 -18.86 5.49 -3.19
N ASN A 155 -19.65 5.72 -4.25
CA ASN A 155 -20.92 6.43 -4.13
C ASN A 155 -21.80 5.60 -3.19
N SER A 156 -21.91 6.01 -1.94
CA SER A 156 -22.73 5.36 -0.92
C SER A 156 -24.22 5.64 -1.17
N HIS A 157 -24.72 5.28 -2.35
CA HIS A 157 -26.13 5.14 -2.70
C HIS A 157 -26.23 4.09 -3.81
N GLY A 158 -26.72 2.90 -3.46
CA GLY A 158 -27.15 1.90 -4.43
C GLY A 158 -28.38 2.38 -5.20
N LEU A 159 -28.15 3.21 -6.22
CA LEU A 159 -29.07 3.40 -7.32
C LEU A 159 -28.42 2.80 -8.57
N PRO A 160 -29.13 1.91 -9.28
CA PRO A 160 -28.57 1.25 -10.46
C PRO A 160 -28.19 2.29 -11.51
N ASN A 161 -26.98 2.16 -12.05
CA ASN A 161 -26.54 2.87 -13.25
C ASN A 161 -27.54 2.60 -14.38
N GLY A 162 -28.32 3.62 -14.73
CA GLY A 162 -29.29 3.55 -15.82
C GLY A 162 -30.44 4.52 -15.63
N MET A 163 -30.17 5.83 -15.67
CA MET A 163 -31.09 6.79 -16.26
C MET A 163 -30.34 8.10 -16.52
N SER A 164 -29.89 8.25 -17.75
CA SER A 164 -29.60 9.55 -18.33
C SER A 164 -30.84 10.42 -18.14
N SER A 165 -30.70 11.50 -17.39
CA SER A 165 -31.71 12.55 -17.24
C SER A 165 -31.93 13.22 -18.59
N GLY A 166 -32.80 12.64 -19.42
CA GLY A 166 -33.42 13.28 -20.56
C GLY A 166 -34.66 14.03 -20.08
N SER A 167 -34.47 15.26 -19.60
CA SER A 167 -35.57 16.22 -19.50
C SER A 167 -35.54 17.08 -20.76
N GLY A 168 -36.46 16.78 -21.67
CA GLY A 168 -36.74 17.60 -22.85
C GLY A 168 -37.57 18.83 -22.50
N ASP A 169 -37.24 19.91 -23.20
CA ASP A 169 -38.02 21.09 -23.57
C ASP A 169 -38.65 21.98 -22.48
N SER A 170 -38.17 23.22 -22.34
CA SER A 170 -38.63 24.34 -23.19
C SER A 170 -38.09 25.70 -22.72
N ASP A 171 -37.50 26.43 -23.67
CA ASP A 171 -37.50 27.88 -23.89
C ASP A 171 -37.47 28.88 -22.71
N VAL A 172 -36.40 29.69 -22.61
CA VAL A 172 -36.44 31.15 -22.92
C VAL A 172 -35.02 31.62 -23.29
N ASN A 173 -34.92 32.25 -24.46
CA ASN A 173 -33.73 32.88 -25.03
C ASN A 173 -33.67 34.38 -24.63
N SER A 174 -32.54 34.86 -24.10
CA SER A 174 -32.17 36.28 -24.18
C SER A 174 -30.66 36.50 -24.03
N HIS A 175 -29.98 36.50 -25.18
CA HIS A 175 -28.95 37.43 -25.64
C HIS A 175 -27.97 38.13 -24.65
N LEU A 176 -26.68 37.93 -25.00
CA LEU A 176 -25.52 38.85 -24.90
C LEU A 176 -24.88 39.04 -23.51
N ASP A 177 -23.73 38.36 -23.29
CA ASP A 177 -22.43 39.06 -23.30
C ASP A 177 -21.27 38.05 -23.36
N GLU A 178 -20.38 38.30 -24.31
CA GLU A 178 -19.17 37.55 -24.60
C GLU A 178 -18.01 38.21 -23.84
N SER A 179 -17.65 37.69 -22.66
CA SER A 179 -16.35 37.97 -22.03
C SER A 179 -15.95 36.94 -20.97
N CYS A 180 -14.83 36.27 -21.24
CA CYS A 180 -13.83 35.69 -20.33
C CYS A 180 -14.25 35.24 -18.91
N SER A 181 -14.24 33.93 -18.65
CA SER A 181 -13.38 33.23 -17.64
C SER A 181 -13.93 31.84 -17.25
N SER A 182 -13.80 30.85 -18.14
CA SER A 182 -14.19 29.46 -17.88
C SER A 182 -12.99 28.51 -17.94
N SER A 183 -11.96 28.75 -17.12
CA SER A 183 -10.80 27.84 -17.01
C SER A 183 -10.52 27.34 -15.59
N ASN A 184 -11.27 27.77 -14.58
CA ASN A 184 -11.03 27.38 -13.17
C ASN A 184 -12.08 26.44 -12.57
N PHE A 185 -13.28 26.33 -13.17
CA PHE A 185 -14.37 25.55 -12.56
C PHE A 185 -14.21 24.03 -12.77
N ASP A 186 -13.67 23.59 -13.92
CA ASP A 186 -13.48 22.17 -14.20
C ASP A 186 -12.35 21.56 -13.36
N SER A 187 -11.26 22.31 -13.14
CA SER A 187 -10.06 21.82 -12.43
C SER A 187 -10.27 21.56 -10.92
N GLU A 188 -11.13 22.33 -10.24
CA GLU A 188 -11.41 22.10 -8.82
C GLU A 188 -12.32 20.89 -8.61
N SER A 189 -13.28 20.67 -9.51
CA SER A 189 -14.23 19.56 -9.41
C SER A 189 -13.55 18.20 -9.61
N GLU A 190 -12.64 18.08 -10.58
CA GLU A 190 -11.83 16.88 -10.78
C GLU A 190 -10.94 16.58 -9.57
N ALA A 191 -10.32 17.61 -8.98
CA ALA A 191 -9.45 17.45 -7.81
C ALA A 191 -10.21 17.06 -6.53
N GLU A 192 -11.53 17.26 -6.47
CA GLU A 192 -12.38 16.76 -5.38
C GLU A 192 -12.80 15.30 -5.62
N THR A 193 -12.92 14.87 -6.87
CA THR A 193 -13.28 13.47 -7.22
C THR A 193 -12.10 12.50 -7.23
N ASP A 194 -10.88 12.99 -7.48
CA ASP A 194 -9.68 12.15 -7.53
C ASP A 194 -9.03 12.02 -6.15
N THR A 195 -9.08 10.80 -5.61
CA THR A 195 -8.66 10.46 -4.26
C THR A 195 -7.15 10.59 -4.05
N TRP A 196 -6.35 10.59 -5.13
CA TRP A 196 -4.92 10.87 -5.02
C TRP A 196 -4.67 12.29 -4.48
N TYR A 197 -5.46 13.28 -4.91
CA TYR A 197 -5.34 14.64 -4.37
C TYR A 197 -5.71 14.74 -2.89
N TRP A 198 -6.56 13.84 -2.39
CA TRP A 198 -6.92 13.81 -0.97
C TRP A 198 -5.68 13.46 -0.14
N PHE A 199 -4.95 12.42 -0.55
CA PHE A 199 -3.70 12.05 0.10
C PHE A 199 -2.63 13.12 -0.07
N GLN A 200 -2.45 13.65 -1.29
CA GLN A 200 -1.42 14.64 -1.57
C GLN A 200 -1.61 15.92 -0.74
N ARG A 201 -2.85 16.42 -0.65
CA ARG A 201 -3.18 17.58 0.20
C ARG A 201 -2.94 17.29 1.67
N PHE A 202 -3.39 16.12 2.15
CA PHE A 202 -3.20 15.69 3.53
C PHE A 202 -1.71 15.57 3.89
N ARG A 203 -0.93 14.91 3.05
CA ARG A 203 0.51 14.72 3.20
C ARG A 203 1.27 16.05 3.20
N THR A 204 0.91 16.96 2.29
CA THR A 204 1.52 18.31 2.21
C THR A 204 1.19 19.13 3.46
N ALA A 205 -0.04 19.06 3.96
CA ALA A 205 -0.43 19.73 5.20
C ALA A 205 0.25 19.14 6.45
N CYS A 206 0.69 17.89 6.39
CA CYS A 206 1.52 17.23 7.39
C CYS A 206 3.04 17.35 7.10
N ASP A 207 3.47 18.36 6.34
CA ASP A 207 4.90 18.65 6.11
C ASP A 207 5.71 17.44 5.58
N ASN A 208 5.06 16.56 4.81
CA ASN A 208 5.67 15.35 4.23
C ASN A 208 6.44 14.46 5.23
N LYS A 209 5.98 14.35 6.50
CA LYS A 209 6.64 13.51 7.51
C LYS A 209 6.85 12.07 7.02
N LEU A 210 8.06 11.53 7.20
CA LEU A 210 8.42 10.15 6.80
C LEU A 210 7.61 9.07 7.51
N ARG A 211 7.08 9.38 8.70
CA ARG A 211 6.22 8.49 9.49
C ARG A 211 4.76 8.49 9.04
N LEU A 212 4.40 9.29 8.04
CA LEU A 212 3.10 9.25 7.39
C LEU A 212 3.20 8.46 6.08
N GLY A 213 2.38 7.41 5.95
CA GLY A 213 2.29 6.59 4.74
C GLY A 213 0.86 6.42 4.26
N ALA A 214 0.69 6.13 2.97
CA ALA A 214 -0.60 5.82 2.37
C ALA A 214 -0.93 4.33 2.51
N VAL A 215 -2.22 4.04 2.68
CA VAL A 215 -2.79 2.70 2.55
C VAL A 215 -3.89 2.74 1.51
N LEU A 216 -3.73 1.99 0.43
CA LEU A 216 -4.67 2.04 -0.67
C LEU A 216 -5.83 1.06 -0.43
N LYS A 217 -7.05 1.56 -0.26
CA LYS A 217 -8.25 0.73 -0.19
C LYS A 217 -8.75 0.41 -1.58
N LEU A 218 -8.59 -0.85 -1.99
CA LEU A 218 -9.16 -1.32 -3.24
C LEU A 218 -10.69 -1.35 -3.11
N THR A 219 -11.36 -0.75 -4.07
CA THR A 219 -12.82 -0.71 -4.22
C THR A 219 -13.28 -1.82 -5.16
N SER A 220 -14.59 -2.13 -5.19
CA SER A 220 -15.15 -3.15 -6.10
C SER A 220 -14.81 -2.91 -7.56
N ASP A 221 -14.83 -1.64 -7.97
CA ASP A 221 -14.47 -1.20 -9.31
C ASP A 221 -13.20 -0.35 -9.26
N LEU A 222 -12.22 -0.72 -10.10
CA LEU A 222 -10.98 0.04 -10.27
C LEU A 222 -11.22 1.23 -11.22
N PRO A 223 -10.42 2.31 -11.10
CA PRO A 223 -10.48 3.42 -12.04
C PRO A 223 -10.28 2.95 -13.49
N GLU A 224 -11.13 3.40 -14.40
CA GLU A 224 -11.03 3.07 -15.84
C GLU A 224 -9.73 3.57 -16.44
N ASN A 225 -9.28 4.76 -16.03
CA ASN A 225 -8.03 5.35 -16.49
C ASN A 225 -6.84 4.74 -15.73
N PRO A 226 -5.96 3.95 -16.40
CA PRO A 226 -4.82 3.31 -15.75
C PRO A 226 -3.80 4.30 -15.21
N GLU A 227 -3.74 5.52 -15.73
CA GLU A 227 -2.81 6.55 -15.24
C GLU A 227 -3.12 6.94 -13.79
N LYS A 228 -4.38 6.91 -13.36
CA LYS A 228 -4.75 7.18 -11.97
C LYS A 228 -4.13 6.17 -11.01
N LEU A 229 -4.05 4.90 -11.41
CA LEU A 229 -3.42 3.84 -10.61
C LEU A 229 -1.90 3.90 -10.63
N LYS A 230 -1.30 4.29 -11.77
CA LYS A 230 0.17 4.43 -11.90
C LYS A 230 0.75 5.52 -11.00
N ARG A 231 0.03 6.62 -10.76
CA ARG A 231 0.48 7.70 -9.86
C ARG A 231 0.85 7.19 -8.47
N TRP A 232 0.07 6.24 -7.95
CA TRP A 232 0.31 5.65 -6.64
C TRP A 232 1.60 4.83 -6.53
N MET A 233 2.21 4.43 -7.66
CA MET A 233 3.45 3.65 -7.65
C MET A 233 4.66 4.46 -7.19
N GLY A 234 4.60 5.80 -7.25
CA GLY A 234 5.64 6.70 -6.72
C GLY A 234 5.36 7.25 -5.33
N GLU A 235 4.24 6.86 -4.70
CA GLU A 235 3.84 7.35 -3.38
C GLU A 235 4.33 6.42 -2.27
N PRO A 236 4.48 6.92 -1.02
CA PRO A 236 4.94 6.14 0.14
C PRO A 236 3.82 5.22 0.65
N LEU A 237 3.48 4.22 -0.17
CA LEU A 237 2.54 3.16 0.19
C LEU A 237 3.17 2.25 1.26
N LYS A 238 2.41 1.98 2.32
CA LYS A 238 2.80 1.04 3.38
C LYS A 238 2.01 -0.26 3.31
N ALA A 239 0.75 -0.17 2.90
CA ALA A 239 -0.11 -1.32 2.71
C ALA A 239 -1.19 -1.07 1.65
N PHE A 240 -1.90 -2.12 1.26
CA PHE A 240 -3.17 -2.02 0.54
C PHE A 240 -4.23 -2.87 1.24
N THR A 241 -5.48 -2.44 1.23
CA THR A 241 -6.60 -3.20 1.81
C THR A 241 -7.47 -3.79 0.72
N VAL A 242 -7.85 -5.06 0.88
CA VAL A 242 -8.83 -5.74 0.02
C VAL A 242 -9.97 -6.22 0.89
N ASP A 243 -11.18 -5.74 0.60
CA ASP A 243 -12.36 -6.23 1.28
C ASP A 243 -12.78 -7.60 0.76
N THR A 244 -13.19 -8.48 1.67
CA THR A 244 -13.75 -9.80 1.37
C THR A 244 -14.91 -9.77 0.37
N SER A 245 -15.66 -8.66 0.27
CA SER A 245 -16.74 -8.45 -0.69
C SER A 245 -16.30 -8.31 -2.14
N ILE A 246 -15.03 -7.96 -2.39
CA ILE A 246 -14.48 -7.77 -3.74
C ILE A 246 -14.13 -9.12 -4.40
N PHE A 247 -13.96 -10.17 -3.59
CA PHE A 247 -13.63 -11.49 -4.09
C PHE A 247 -14.83 -12.15 -4.77
N LEU A 248 -14.60 -12.63 -5.99
CA LEU A 248 -15.53 -13.45 -6.73
C LEU A 248 -15.36 -14.92 -6.35
N THR A 249 -16.39 -15.72 -6.59
CA THR A 249 -16.33 -17.16 -6.40
C THR A 249 -16.02 -17.85 -7.72
N ASN A 250 -14.92 -18.61 -7.80
CA ASN A 250 -14.61 -19.45 -8.97
C ASN A 250 -15.51 -20.70 -9.02
N ASP A 251 -15.51 -21.46 -10.12
CA ASP A 251 -16.24 -22.73 -10.30
C ASP A 251 -15.94 -23.74 -9.19
N LYS A 252 -14.71 -23.72 -8.67
CA LYS A 252 -14.25 -24.54 -7.54
C LYS A 252 -14.63 -23.97 -6.15
N ARG A 253 -15.44 -22.91 -6.11
CA ARG A 253 -15.87 -22.13 -4.95
C ARG A 253 -14.75 -21.52 -4.09
N PHE A 254 -13.61 -21.22 -4.70
CA PHE A 254 -12.54 -20.46 -4.06
C PHE A 254 -12.68 -18.96 -4.34
N PRO A 255 -12.31 -18.08 -3.39
CA PRO A 255 -12.29 -16.64 -3.62
C PRO A 255 -11.18 -16.29 -4.62
N VAL A 256 -11.54 -15.53 -5.65
CA VAL A 256 -10.63 -15.05 -6.71
C VAL A 256 -10.96 -13.59 -7.05
N LEU A 257 -9.96 -12.81 -7.44
CA LEU A 257 -10.15 -11.43 -7.88
C LEU A 257 -10.27 -11.34 -9.40
N THR A 258 -10.85 -10.26 -9.91
CA THR A 258 -10.92 -10.01 -11.36
C THR A 258 -9.52 -9.83 -11.97
N LYS A 259 -9.38 -10.01 -13.29
CA LYS A 259 -8.08 -9.87 -13.97
C LYS A 259 -7.46 -8.48 -13.77
N GLY A 260 -8.29 -7.42 -13.73
CA GLY A 260 -7.83 -6.05 -13.45
C GLY A 260 -7.21 -5.92 -12.06
N HIS A 261 -7.91 -6.39 -11.02
CA HIS A 261 -7.40 -6.43 -9.64
C HIS A 261 -6.13 -7.28 -9.53
N GLN A 262 -6.10 -8.45 -10.17
CA GLN A 262 -4.90 -9.29 -10.18
C GLN A 262 -3.72 -8.56 -10.81
N ALA A 263 -3.90 -7.87 -11.93
CA ALA A 263 -2.82 -7.12 -12.58
C ALA A 263 -2.29 -6.01 -11.68
N TYR A 264 -3.17 -5.25 -11.03
CA TYR A 264 -2.77 -4.14 -10.18
C TYR A 264 -2.12 -4.60 -8.86
N ILE A 265 -2.70 -5.59 -8.17
CA ILE A 265 -2.09 -6.16 -6.94
C ILE A 265 -0.71 -6.74 -7.22
N LYS A 266 -0.51 -7.35 -8.40
CA LYS A 266 0.82 -7.83 -8.80
C LYS A 266 1.83 -6.70 -8.96
N GLN A 267 1.42 -5.53 -9.44
CA GLN A 267 2.26 -4.33 -9.45
C GLN A 267 2.56 -3.86 -8.02
N LEU A 268 1.54 -3.79 -7.14
CA LEU A 268 1.73 -3.41 -5.74
C LEU A 268 2.71 -4.32 -4.99
N PHE A 269 2.73 -5.62 -5.27
CA PHE A 269 3.71 -6.54 -4.67
C PHE A 269 5.17 -6.22 -5.03
N THR A 270 5.43 -5.51 -6.13
CA THR A 270 6.81 -5.07 -6.47
C THR A 270 7.33 -4.00 -5.51
N LEU A 271 6.44 -3.25 -4.85
CA LEU A 271 6.78 -2.23 -3.86
C LEU A 271 7.09 -2.81 -2.46
N LYS A 272 7.04 -4.15 -2.29
CA LYS A 272 7.27 -4.85 -1.01
C LYS A 272 6.40 -4.32 0.15
N ILE A 273 5.18 -3.86 -0.15
CA ILE A 273 4.21 -3.36 0.84
C ILE A 273 3.38 -4.48 1.47
N GLN A 274 2.72 -4.19 2.59
CA GLN A 274 1.89 -5.15 3.32
C GLN A 274 0.49 -5.30 2.71
N ALA A 275 -0.10 -6.48 2.82
CA ALA A 275 -1.48 -6.73 2.38
C ALA A 275 -2.43 -6.77 3.58
N LEU A 276 -3.59 -6.11 3.50
CA LEU A 276 -4.60 -6.12 4.55
C LEU A 276 -5.90 -6.72 4.01
N VAL A 277 -6.47 -7.68 4.73
CA VAL A 277 -7.79 -8.25 4.41
C VAL A 277 -8.83 -7.69 5.37
N THR A 278 -9.88 -7.08 4.83
CA THR A 278 -10.97 -6.47 5.60
C THR A 278 -12.30 -7.18 5.35
N GLY A 279 -13.22 -7.04 6.30
CA GLY A 279 -14.57 -7.58 6.17
C GLY A 279 -14.74 -9.00 6.73
N ARG A 280 -16.00 -9.47 6.69
CA ARG A 280 -16.39 -10.79 7.21
C ARG A 280 -16.12 -11.88 6.17
N ALA A 281 -15.75 -13.06 6.61
CA ALA A 281 -15.55 -14.16 5.66
C ALA A 281 -16.87 -14.57 4.99
N LEU A 282 -17.01 -14.25 3.70
CA LEU A 282 -18.16 -14.59 2.86
C LEU A 282 -18.07 -16.00 2.25
N HIS A 283 -16.85 -16.45 1.93
CA HIS A 283 -16.59 -17.74 1.31
C HIS A 283 -16.38 -18.84 2.35
N VAL A 284 -16.92 -20.02 2.06
CA VAL A 284 -16.79 -21.22 2.90
C VAL A 284 -16.12 -22.32 2.09
N ARG A 285 -15.17 -23.03 2.70
CA ARG A 285 -14.48 -24.14 2.05
C ARG A 285 -15.49 -25.19 1.57
N PRO A 286 -15.39 -25.69 0.33
CA PRO A 286 -16.21 -26.82 -0.11
C PRO A 286 -15.95 -28.02 0.82
N LYS A 287 -17.02 -28.61 1.40
CA LYS A 287 -16.89 -29.91 2.07
C LYS A 287 -16.45 -30.92 1.00
N VAL A 288 -15.26 -31.49 1.16
CA VAL A 288 -14.85 -32.65 0.38
C VAL A 288 -15.72 -33.80 0.88
N THR A 289 -16.71 -34.23 0.10
CA THR A 289 -17.50 -35.43 0.39
C THR A 289 -16.57 -36.63 0.25
N ARG A 290 -15.84 -36.99 1.31
CA ARG A 290 -15.39 -38.36 1.49
C ARG A 290 -16.59 -39.11 2.07
N SER A 291 -17.11 -40.04 1.30
CA SER A 291 -18.05 -41.05 1.76
C SER A 291 -17.36 -41.89 2.83
N SER A 292 -17.62 -41.56 4.09
CA SER A 292 -17.39 -42.44 5.22
C SER A 292 -18.39 -42.03 6.28
N ASP A 293 -19.43 -42.85 6.39
CA ASP A 293 -20.39 -42.85 7.48
C ASP A 293 -19.61 -43.07 8.79
N ASP A 294 -19.55 -42.04 9.63
CA ASP A 294 -19.33 -42.18 11.07
C ASP A 294 -19.77 -40.86 11.72
N ASP A 295 -21.07 -40.81 12.02
CA ASP A 295 -21.69 -39.81 12.87
C ASP A 295 -21.48 -40.21 14.33
N SER A 296 -20.53 -39.57 15.02
CA SER A 296 -20.78 -39.02 16.35
C SER A 296 -19.57 -38.23 16.86
N ASP A 297 -19.87 -36.99 17.23
CA ASP A 297 -19.08 -36.11 18.09
C ASP A 297 -17.84 -35.43 17.47
N SER A 298 -18.07 -34.35 16.70
CA SER A 298 -17.09 -33.27 16.59
C SER A 298 -17.76 -31.92 16.87
N THR A 299 -17.51 -31.43 18.06
CA THR A 299 -17.77 -30.08 18.50
C THR A 299 -17.12 -29.08 17.53
N ASN A 300 -17.94 -28.28 16.84
CA ASN A 300 -17.65 -26.98 16.19
C ASN A 300 -16.18 -26.54 15.99
N THR A 301 -15.33 -27.34 15.36
CA THR A 301 -14.04 -26.86 14.82
C THR A 301 -14.37 -26.05 13.57
N THR A 302 -14.74 -24.79 13.79
CA THR A 302 -15.05 -23.80 12.76
C THR A 302 -13.80 -23.59 11.90
N SER A 303 -13.59 -24.47 10.93
CA SER A 303 -12.40 -24.47 10.09
C SER A 303 -12.28 -23.09 9.44
N SER A 304 -11.21 -22.38 9.80
CA SER A 304 -10.97 -20.97 9.51
C SER A 304 -11.42 -20.52 8.12
N LYS A 305 -12.42 -19.63 8.09
CA LYS A 305 -12.99 -19.11 6.84
C LYS A 305 -12.08 -18.08 6.16
N HIS A 306 -11.21 -17.41 6.93
CA HIS A 306 -10.42 -16.28 6.44
C HIS A 306 -9.08 -16.70 5.80
N CYS A 307 -8.60 -17.93 6.06
CA CYS A 307 -7.36 -18.45 5.45
C CYS A 307 -7.44 -18.59 3.91
N LEU A 308 -8.65 -18.68 3.35
CA LEU A 308 -8.85 -18.79 1.90
C LEU A 308 -8.39 -17.53 1.16
N TYR A 309 -8.66 -16.35 1.73
CA TYR A 309 -8.25 -15.07 1.16
C TYR A 309 -6.73 -14.89 1.26
N PHE A 310 -6.15 -15.20 2.43
CA PHE A 310 -4.70 -15.21 2.60
C PHE A 310 -4.02 -16.16 1.60
N SER A 311 -4.52 -17.39 1.48
CA SER A 311 -3.97 -18.39 0.55
C SER A 311 -4.00 -17.91 -0.90
N TYR A 312 -5.08 -17.22 -1.30
CA TYR A 312 -5.19 -16.66 -2.65
C TYR A 312 -4.22 -15.47 -2.87
N LEU A 313 -4.13 -14.54 -1.93
CA LEU A 313 -3.17 -13.42 -2.01
C LEU A 313 -1.73 -13.93 -2.02
N HIS A 314 -1.42 -14.92 -1.18
CA HIS A 314 -0.14 -15.59 -1.15
C HIS A 314 0.15 -16.32 -2.48
N HIS A 315 -0.85 -16.97 -3.08
CA HIS A 315 -0.72 -17.53 -4.43
C HIS A 315 -0.44 -16.46 -5.50
N LEU A 316 -1.12 -15.31 -5.43
CA LEU A 316 -0.84 -14.19 -6.34
C LEU A 316 0.59 -13.66 -6.14
N PHE A 317 1.02 -13.45 -4.90
CA PHE A 317 2.38 -13.04 -4.55
C PHE A 317 3.42 -14.03 -5.08
N LYS A 318 3.22 -15.32 -4.79
CA LYS A 318 4.06 -16.40 -5.31
C LYS A 318 4.05 -16.44 -6.83
N SER A 319 2.93 -16.13 -7.50
CA SER A 319 2.89 -16.09 -8.97
C SER A 319 3.73 -14.97 -9.58
N VAL A 320 3.87 -13.82 -8.89
CA VAL A 320 4.78 -12.74 -9.30
C VAL A 320 6.22 -13.21 -9.15
N HIS A 321 6.54 -13.74 -7.97
CA HIS A 321 7.88 -14.23 -7.66
C HIS A 321 8.29 -15.41 -8.56
N LEU A 322 7.39 -16.37 -8.79
CA LEU A 322 7.61 -17.50 -9.69
C LEU A 322 7.66 -17.09 -11.17
N ARG A 323 6.91 -16.07 -11.63
CA ARG A 323 7.07 -15.58 -13.01
C ARG A 323 8.42 -14.90 -13.20
N ALA A 324 8.91 -14.19 -12.19
CA ALA A 324 10.27 -13.67 -12.21
C ALA A 324 11.28 -14.82 -12.38
N ILE A 325 11.03 -15.97 -11.72
CA ILE A 325 11.89 -17.17 -11.81
C ILE A 325 11.72 -17.96 -13.14
N LEU A 326 10.48 -18.19 -13.61
CA LEU A 326 10.17 -19.07 -14.75
C LEU A 326 10.41 -18.45 -16.13
N GLN A 327 10.52 -17.13 -16.23
CA GLN A 327 10.82 -16.44 -17.50
C GLN A 327 12.29 -16.58 -17.95
N ASN A 328 13.11 -17.43 -17.32
CA ASN A 328 14.57 -17.47 -17.51
C ASN A 328 15.24 -16.09 -17.31
N LYS A 329 14.56 -15.16 -16.63
CA LYS A 329 15.28 -14.17 -15.84
C LYS A 329 15.85 -14.96 -14.66
N PRO A 330 17.16 -14.96 -14.44
CA PRO A 330 17.70 -15.53 -13.21
C PRO A 330 17.02 -14.84 -12.01
N SER A 331 17.14 -15.46 -10.85
CA SER A 331 16.80 -14.88 -9.54
C SER A 331 17.18 -13.40 -9.45
N LEU A 332 16.27 -12.48 -9.76
CA LEU A 332 16.62 -11.10 -10.12
C LEU A 332 17.61 -11.07 -11.32
N ASP A 333 17.55 -10.03 -12.17
CA ASP A 333 18.69 -9.80 -13.08
C ASP A 333 19.97 -9.68 -12.23
N THR A 334 21.14 -10.09 -12.72
CA THR A 334 22.41 -9.97 -11.98
C THR A 334 22.59 -8.55 -11.42
N VAL A 335 22.18 -7.55 -12.19
CA VAL A 335 22.12 -6.14 -11.79
C VAL A 335 21.09 -5.90 -10.67
N SER A 336 19.89 -6.47 -10.77
CA SER A 336 18.85 -6.33 -9.75
C SER A 336 19.17 -7.07 -8.45
N GLU A 337 19.86 -8.22 -8.49
CA GLU A 337 20.37 -8.90 -7.29
C GLU A 337 21.45 -8.06 -6.62
N TRP A 338 22.34 -7.46 -7.43
CA TRP A 338 23.38 -6.55 -6.93
C TRP A 338 22.81 -5.25 -6.34
N ALA A 339 21.74 -4.72 -6.92
CA ALA A 339 21.05 -3.52 -6.47
C ALA A 339 20.15 -3.75 -5.23
N LEU A 340 19.95 -4.99 -4.78
CA LEU A 340 19.20 -5.28 -3.57
C LEU A 340 19.80 -4.56 -2.36
N GLY A 341 18.95 -3.83 -1.63
CA GLY A 341 19.34 -3.00 -0.49
C GLY A 341 19.73 -1.58 -0.86
N TYR A 342 19.92 -1.28 -2.14
CA TYR A 342 20.19 0.07 -2.66
C TYR A 342 18.95 0.71 -3.30
N GLU A 343 17.80 0.03 -3.28
CA GLU A 343 16.56 0.62 -3.79
C GLU A 343 16.21 1.89 -2.98
N ASP A 344 16.05 3.01 -3.70
CA ASP A 344 15.81 4.35 -3.12
C ASP A 344 16.82 4.80 -2.05
N PHE A 345 18.04 4.24 -2.08
CA PHE A 345 19.13 4.64 -1.20
C PHE A 345 19.96 5.77 -1.85
N LEU A 346 19.88 6.97 -1.28
CA LEU A 346 20.65 8.12 -1.78
C LEU A 346 22.15 7.95 -1.53
N GLN A 347 22.94 8.10 -2.58
CA GLN A 347 24.40 8.03 -2.53
C GLN A 347 25.02 9.30 -3.10
N ILE A 348 26.19 9.67 -2.59
CA ILE A 348 26.98 10.78 -3.12
C ILE A 348 27.78 10.24 -4.32
N PRO A 349 27.73 10.89 -5.49
CA PRO A 349 28.55 10.50 -6.63
C PRO A 349 30.05 10.55 -6.29
N LEU A 350 30.78 9.48 -6.62
CA LEU A 350 32.21 9.38 -6.39
C LEU A 350 32.98 10.47 -7.15
N GLN A 351 34.08 10.97 -6.56
CA GLN A 351 34.97 11.98 -7.17
C GLN A 351 36.43 11.46 -7.26
N PRO A 352 36.74 10.50 -8.14
CA PRO A 352 38.05 9.83 -8.16
C PRO A 352 39.24 10.74 -8.50
N LEU A 353 38.99 11.93 -9.08
CA LEU A 353 40.02 12.92 -9.38
C LEU A 353 40.41 13.74 -8.13
N GLY A 354 39.44 14.03 -7.27
CA GLY A 354 39.67 14.81 -6.05
C GLY A 354 40.04 13.95 -4.84
N ASP A 355 39.48 12.73 -4.78
CA ASP A 355 39.59 11.84 -3.64
C ASP A 355 40.30 10.54 -4.01
N ASN A 356 41.16 10.08 -3.11
CA ASN A 356 41.72 8.73 -3.21
C ASN A 356 40.65 7.72 -2.80
N LEU A 357 40.21 6.88 -3.75
CA LEU A 357 39.21 5.84 -3.48
C LEU A 357 39.79 4.72 -2.61
N GLU A 358 38.98 4.18 -1.71
CA GLU A 358 39.35 3.02 -0.89
C GLU A 358 39.42 1.73 -1.72
N SER A 359 40.22 0.76 -1.28
CA SER A 359 40.42 -0.52 -2.00
C SER A 359 39.12 -1.30 -2.23
N GLN A 360 38.16 -1.24 -1.30
CA GLN A 360 36.85 -1.91 -1.44
C GLN A 360 36.02 -1.33 -2.60
N ILE A 361 36.22 -0.06 -2.93
CA ILE A 361 35.54 0.60 -4.06
C ILE A 361 36.09 0.03 -5.38
N TYR A 362 37.41 -0.13 -5.50
CA TYR A 362 38.03 -0.79 -6.65
C TYR A 362 37.60 -2.25 -6.78
N GLU A 363 37.57 -3.00 -5.67
CA GLU A 363 37.06 -4.38 -5.68
C GLU A 363 35.63 -4.44 -6.23
N THR A 364 34.78 -3.46 -5.88
CA THR A 364 33.42 -3.37 -6.42
C THR A 364 33.41 -3.09 -7.92
N PHE A 365 34.30 -2.22 -8.41
CA PHE A 365 34.45 -1.98 -9.85
C PHE A 365 34.93 -3.21 -10.61
N GLU A 366 35.86 -3.97 -10.03
CA GLU A 366 36.47 -5.16 -10.63
C GLU A 366 35.50 -6.33 -10.77
N ARG A 367 34.41 -6.33 -9.99
CA ARG A 367 33.35 -7.34 -10.06
C ARG A 367 32.42 -7.22 -11.27
N ASP A 368 32.55 -6.18 -12.10
CA ASP A 368 31.78 -6.03 -13.35
C ASP A 368 32.54 -6.65 -14.54
N PRO A 369 32.24 -7.90 -14.94
CA PRO A 369 32.96 -8.56 -16.04
C PRO A 369 32.61 -7.97 -17.40
N VAL A 370 31.39 -7.44 -17.59
CA VAL A 370 30.93 -6.94 -18.89
C VAL A 370 31.77 -5.73 -19.29
N LYS A 371 31.95 -4.79 -18.36
CA LYS A 371 32.79 -3.60 -18.58
C LYS A 371 34.18 -3.96 -19.10
N TYR A 372 34.90 -4.88 -18.43
CA TYR A 372 36.28 -5.21 -18.84
C TYR A 372 36.36 -6.05 -20.12
N VAL A 373 35.37 -6.90 -20.42
CA VAL A 373 35.27 -7.61 -21.70
C VAL A 373 35.10 -6.62 -22.84
N GLU A 374 34.23 -5.62 -22.69
CA GLU A 374 34.04 -4.58 -23.70
C GLU A 374 35.31 -3.73 -23.91
N TYR A 375 35.99 -3.33 -22.83
CA TYR A 375 37.30 -2.67 -22.96
C TYR A 375 38.32 -3.53 -23.71
N LYS A 376 38.38 -4.84 -23.42
CA LYS A 376 39.29 -5.77 -24.11
C LYS A 376 38.98 -5.87 -25.61
N ASN A 377 37.71 -6.03 -25.96
CA ASN A 377 37.28 -6.12 -27.36
C ASN A 377 37.60 -4.83 -28.12
N ALA A 378 37.26 -3.67 -27.54
CA ALA A 378 37.55 -2.37 -28.13
C ALA A 378 39.06 -2.15 -28.37
N VAL A 379 39.91 -2.56 -27.42
CA VAL A 379 41.37 -2.48 -27.58
C VAL A 379 41.87 -3.44 -28.65
N ALA A 380 41.34 -4.66 -28.72
CA ALA A 380 41.72 -5.64 -29.74
C ALA A 380 41.39 -5.14 -31.15
N ASP A 381 40.18 -4.60 -31.35
CA ASP A 381 39.75 -4.04 -32.63
C ASP A 381 40.59 -2.82 -33.03
N ALA A 382 40.92 -1.94 -32.08
CA ALA A 382 41.81 -0.81 -32.32
C ALA A 382 43.22 -1.25 -32.76
N ILE A 383 43.75 -2.32 -32.16
CA ILE A 383 45.07 -2.88 -32.54
C ILE A 383 45.00 -3.48 -33.95
N LEU A 384 43.95 -4.24 -34.26
CA LEU A 384 43.76 -4.84 -35.59
C LEU A 384 43.60 -3.77 -36.66
N TYR A 385 42.82 -2.73 -36.39
CA TYR A 385 42.66 -1.57 -37.28
C TYR A 385 44.01 -0.88 -37.54
N LYS A 386 44.78 -0.59 -36.49
CA LYS A 386 46.10 0.01 -36.63
C LYS A 386 47.07 -0.86 -37.44
N LYS A 387 46.99 -2.18 -37.30
CA LYS A 387 47.79 -3.13 -38.09
C LYS A 387 47.40 -3.11 -39.56
N SER A 388 46.10 -2.99 -39.88
CA SER A 388 45.62 -2.89 -41.26
C SER A 388 46.14 -1.64 -41.99
N LEU A 389 46.22 -0.50 -41.29
CA LEU A 389 46.80 0.73 -41.83
C LEU A 389 48.29 0.59 -42.18
N GLN A 390 49.05 -0.16 -41.38
CA GLN A 390 50.49 -0.38 -41.64
C GLN A 390 50.76 -1.33 -42.82
N THR A 391 49.83 -2.25 -43.13
CA THR A 391 49.97 -3.14 -44.29
C THR A 391 49.70 -2.43 -45.62
N ASP A 392 48.84 -1.40 -45.62
CA ASP A 392 48.56 -0.60 -46.83
C ASP A 392 49.72 0.33 -47.20
N ASP A 393 50.41 0.91 -46.21
CA ASP A 393 51.60 1.75 -46.43
C ASP A 393 52.79 0.97 -47.05
N HIS A 394 52.87 -0.35 -46.83
CA HIS A 394 53.90 -1.21 -47.41
C HIS A 394 53.57 -1.76 -48.81
N GLN A 395 52.31 -1.68 -49.26
CA GLN A 395 51.95 -1.99 -50.65
C GLN A 395 52.07 -0.77 -51.59
N GLY A 396 52.12 0.45 -51.04
CA GLY A 396 52.32 1.69 -51.82
C GLY A 396 53.76 2.00 -52.24
N SER A 397 54.77 1.27 -51.73
CA SER A 397 56.19 1.55 -52.03
C SER A 397 56.84 0.67 -53.10
N ASN A 398 56.07 -0.18 -53.80
CA ASN A 398 56.55 -0.94 -54.96
C ASN A 398 56.26 -0.19 -56.28
N PHE A 399 56.72 1.04 -56.40
CA PHE A 399 57.05 1.60 -57.72
C PHE A 399 58.57 1.38 -57.93
N VAL A 400 58.86 0.30 -58.65
CA VAL A 400 60.18 -0.14 -59.15
C VAL A 400 60.56 0.78 -60.35
N PRO A 401 61.87 0.98 -60.64
CA PRO A 401 62.51 2.26 -60.96
C PRO A 401 62.30 2.81 -62.37
#